data_AF-A0A8X6VTT8-F1
#
_entry.id   AF-A0A8X6VTT8-F1
#
_cell.length_a   1.000
_cell.length_b   1.000
_cell.length_c   1.000
_cell.angle_alpha   90.00
_cell.angle_beta   90.00
_cell.angle_gamma   90.00
#
_symmetry.space_group_name_H-M   'P 1'
#
loop_
_entity.id
_entity.type
_entity.pdbx_description
1 polymer ?
#
loop_
_entity_poly.entity_id
_entity_poly.type
_entity_poly.pdbx_seq_one_letter_code
_entity_poly.pdbx_strand_id
1 'polypeptide(L)'
;MGSEFVFMDDNAPPHRENIVNECLQSEDITRMYWLTFSPNLNLVEHVWNMLARRVVARQPLPRCLPELRRTLLDEWCNIPQD
;
A
#
# COMPACT_ATOMS: atom_id res chain seq x y z
N MET A 1 -2.44 -16.18 10.34
CA MET A 1 -2.38 -14.76 10.74
C MET A 1 -3.01 -14.67 12.12
N GLY A 2 -2.38 -13.94 13.06
CA GLY A 2 -2.89 -13.88 14.44
C GLY A 2 -4.21 -13.12 14.52
N SER A 3 -5.01 -13.40 15.55
CA SER A 3 -6.33 -12.81 15.85
C SER A 3 -6.33 -11.30 16.15
N GLU A 4 -5.22 -10.59 15.88
CA GLU A 4 -5.04 -9.16 16.17
C GLU A 4 -4.75 -8.33 14.90
N PHE A 5 -4.80 -8.92 13.71
CA PHE A 5 -4.53 -8.16 12.48
C PHE A 5 -5.71 -7.24 12.12
N VAL A 6 -5.43 -5.96 11.95
CA VAL A 6 -6.38 -4.97 11.46
C VAL A 6 -5.95 -4.49 10.08
N PHE A 7 -6.83 -4.65 9.10
CA PHE A 7 -6.60 -4.21 7.73
C PHE A 7 -6.70 -2.68 7.62
N MET A 8 -5.70 -2.04 7.02
CA MET A 8 -5.67 -0.61 6.73
C MET A 8 -5.71 -0.39 5.21
N ASP A 9 -6.57 0.52 4.76
CA ASP A 9 -6.67 0.97 3.37
C ASP A 9 -6.62 2.51 3.28
N ASP A 10 -6.65 3.04 2.06
CA ASP A 10 -6.59 4.47 1.75
C ASP A 10 -7.95 5.19 1.82
N ASN A 11 -9.02 4.50 2.23
CA ASN A 11 -10.39 4.99 2.23
C ASN A 11 -10.89 5.49 0.86
N ALA A 12 -10.27 5.06 -0.25
CA ALA A 12 -10.74 5.43 -1.58
C ALA A 12 -12.15 4.86 -1.87
N PRO A 13 -12.98 5.52 -2.68
CA PRO A 13 -14.38 5.13 -2.89
C PRO A 13 -14.59 3.66 -3.27
N PRO A 14 -13.77 3.03 -4.15
CA PRO A 14 -13.89 1.60 -4.46
C PRO A 14 -13.72 0.68 -3.24
N HIS A 15 -12.92 1.07 -2.25
CA HIS A 15 -12.70 0.30 -1.02
C HIS A 15 -13.88 0.43 -0.04
N ARG A 16 -14.80 1.37 -0.29
CA ARG A 16 -15.96 1.64 0.56
C ARG A 16 -17.26 1.06 0.01
N GLU A 17 -17.17 0.36 -1.12
CA GLU A 17 -18.28 -0.39 -1.71
C GLU A 17 -18.74 -1.54 -0.81
N ASN A 18 -20.03 -1.86 -0.87
CA ASN A 18 -20.64 -2.92 -0.05
C ASN A 18 -20.00 -4.29 -0.32
N ILE A 19 -19.70 -4.58 -1.59
CA ILE A 19 -19.06 -5.85 -1.98
C ILE A 19 -17.70 -6.05 -1.31
N VAL A 20 -16.94 -4.98 -1.08
CA VAL A 20 -15.66 -5.03 -0.37
C VAL A 20 -15.89 -5.28 1.12
N ASN A 21 -16.88 -4.63 1.73
CA ASN A 21 -17.22 -4.84 3.13
C ASN A 21 -17.69 -6.28 3.39
N GLU A 22 -18.53 -6.84 2.52
CA GLU A 22 -19.00 -8.23 2.60
C GLU A 22 -17.84 -9.21 2.49
N CYS A 23 -16.90 -8.97 1.57
CA CYS A 23 -15.71 -9.80 1.41
C CYS A 23 -14.80 -9.78 2.65
N LEU A 24 -14.56 -8.60 3.24
CA LEU A 24 -13.76 -8.49 4.46
C LEU A 24 -14.44 -9.22 5.64
N GLN A 25 -15.77 -9.15 5.74
CA GLN A 25 -16.54 -9.86 6.76
C GLN A 25 -16.48 -11.38 6.58
N SER A 26 -16.57 -11.90 5.35
CA SER A 26 -16.51 -13.34 5.10
C SER A 26 -15.15 -13.95 5.44
N GLU A 27 -14.08 -13.16 5.33
CA GLU A 27 -12.71 -13.56 5.67
C GLU A 27 -12.32 -13.28 7.13
N ASP A 28 -13.27 -12.81 7.96
CA ASP A 28 -13.04 -12.40 9.35
C ASP A 28 -11.93 -11.32 9.49
N ILE A 29 -11.83 -10.44 8.49
CA ILE A 29 -10.85 -9.36 8.45
C ILE A 29 -11.47 -8.09 9.05
N THR A 30 -10.95 -7.67 10.19
CA THR A 30 -11.33 -6.39 10.79
C THR A 30 -10.64 -5.25 10.05
N ARG A 31 -11.39 -4.29 9.52
CA ARG A 31 -10.84 -3.06 8.91
C ARG A 31 -10.70 -1.94 9.94
N MET A 32 -9.60 -1.20 9.87
CA MET A 32 -9.39 -0.01 10.67
C MET A 32 -10.36 1.11 10.28
N TYR A 33 -11.08 1.63 11.26
CA TYR A 33 -11.92 2.80 11.06
C TYR A 33 -11.06 4.07 11.09
N TRP A 34 -10.91 4.74 9.95
CA TRP A 34 -10.25 6.05 9.85
C TRP A 34 -11.25 7.10 9.38
N LEU A 35 -11.18 8.29 9.97
CA LEU A 35 -11.96 9.45 9.56
C LEU A 35 -11.48 9.95 8.19
N THR A 36 -12.41 10.25 7.29
CA THR A 36 -12.23 10.69 5.89
C THR A 36 -11.28 11.89 5.72
N PHE A 37 -10.92 12.59 6.80
CA PHE A 37 -10.06 13.77 6.84
C PHE A 37 -8.68 13.54 7.46
N SER A 38 -8.19 12.30 7.53
CA SER A 38 -6.82 11.97 7.95
C SER A 38 -5.90 11.54 6.78
N PRO A 39 -5.76 12.33 5.69
CA PRO A 39 -4.92 11.95 4.55
C PRO A 39 -3.43 11.84 4.91
N ASN A 40 -3.02 12.45 6.03
CA ASN A 40 -1.64 12.43 6.52
C ASN A 40 -1.23 11.09 7.17
N LEU A 41 -2.16 10.15 7.39
CA LEU A 41 -1.90 8.85 8.02
C LEU A 41 -2.05 7.67 7.07
N ASN A 42 -2.13 7.93 5.76
CA ASN A 42 -2.13 6.86 4.78
C ASN A 42 -0.71 6.31 4.61
N LEU A 43 -0.38 5.29 5.41
CA LEU A 43 0.91 4.57 5.34
C LEU A 43 1.19 4.06 3.92
N VAL A 44 0.15 3.73 3.15
CA VAL A 44 0.26 3.28 1.77
C VAL A 44 0.85 4.40 0.89
N GLU A 45 0.35 5.63 1.00
CA GLU A 45 0.87 6.80 0.27
C GLU A 45 2.30 7.15 0.66
N HIS A 46 2.62 7.03 1.96
CA HIS A 46 3.98 7.29 2.43
C HIS A 46 4.99 6.32 1.80
N VAL A 47 4.65 5.02 1.79
CA VAL A 47 5.49 3.99 1.18
C VAL A 47 5.58 4.18 -0.34
N TRP A 48 4.48 4.51 -1.02
CA TRP A 48 4.48 4.82 -2.45
C TRP A 48 5.41 6.00 -2.79
N ASN A 49 5.35 7.08 -2.00
CA ASN A 49 6.21 8.24 -2.21
C ASN A 49 7.69 7.88 -2.05
N MET A 50 8.04 7.11 -1.02
CA MET A 50 9.40 6.63 -0.82
C MET A 50 9.88 5.76 -1.99
N LEU A 51 9.08 4.80 -2.44
CA LEU A 51 9.42 3.95 -3.59
C LEU A 51 9.62 4.78 -4.86
N ALA A 52 8.72 5.71 -5.15
CA ALA A 52 8.82 6.58 -6.32
C ALA A 52 10.14 7.37 -6.33
N ARG A 53 10.52 7.96 -5.19
CA ARG A 53 11.80 8.68 -5.05
C ARG A 53 13.00 7.77 -5.30
N ARG A 54 12.98 6.55 -4.75
CA ARG A 54 14.08 5.59 -4.92
C ARG A 54 14.20 5.08 -6.35
N VAL A 55 13.07 4.81 -7.02
CA VAL A 55 13.04 4.42 -8.44
C VAL A 55 13.59 5.55 -9.32
N VAL A 56 13.22 6.81 -9.06
CA VAL A 56 13.73 7.97 -9.83
C VAL A 56 15.22 8.20 -9.60
N ALA A 57 15.75 7.83 -8.43
CA ALA A 57 17.18 7.94 -8.12
C ALA A 57 18.04 6.83 -8.76
N ARG A 58 17.45 5.78 -9.33
CA ARG A 58 18.20 4.67 -9.96
C ARG A 58 18.88 5.10 -11.24
N GLN A 59 20.07 4.52 -11.48
CA GLN A 59 20.81 4.69 -12.71
C GLN A 59 21.22 3.32 -13.28
N PRO A 60 20.87 3.00 -14.54
CA PRO A 60 19.99 3.78 -15.42
C PRO A 60 18.54 3.79 -14.92
N LEU A 61 17.80 4.84 -15.25
CA LEU A 61 16.36 4.90 -15.01
C LEU A 61 15.65 3.78 -15.80
N PRO A 62 14.68 3.04 -15.21
CA PRO A 62 13.94 2.01 -15.93
C PRO A 62 13.21 2.60 -17.14
N ARG A 63 13.34 1.97 -18.31
CA ARG A 63 12.82 2.45 -19.59
C ARG A 63 11.65 1.64 -20.12
N CYS A 64 11.38 0.47 -19.53
CA CYS A 64 10.27 -0.39 -19.90
C CYS A 64 9.59 -0.99 -18.66
N LEU A 65 8.37 -1.52 -18.85
CA LEU A 65 7.57 -2.09 -17.76
C LEU A 65 8.28 -3.24 -17.00
N PRO A 66 8.98 -4.19 -17.68
CA PRO A 66 9.74 -5.22 -16.96
C PRO A 66 10.84 -4.66 -16.06
N GLU A 67 11.59 -3.66 -16.56
CA GLU A 67 12.63 -2.99 -15.78
C GLU A 67 12.03 -2.22 -14.60
N LEU A 68 10.93 -1.49 -14.82
CA LEU A 68 10.24 -0.77 -13.76
C LEU A 68 9.75 -1.72 -12.66
N ARG A 69 9.13 -2.85 -13.04
CA ARG A 69 8.68 -3.88 -12.10
C ARG A 69 9.83 -4.44 -11.28
N ARG A 70 10.96 -4.77 -11.93
CA ARG A 70 12.15 -5.27 -11.23
C ARG A 70 12.69 -4.24 -10.25
N THR A 71 12.86 -2.99 -10.69
CA THR A 71 13.36 -1.90 -9.85
C THR A 71 12.45 -1.64 -8.65
N LEU A 72 11.12 -1.69 -8.84
CA LEU A 72 10.16 -1.56 -7.74
C LEU A 72 10.31 -2.67 -6.70
N LEU A 73 10.48 -3.92 -7.13
CA LEU A 73 10.70 -5.05 -6.22
C LEU A 73 12.04 -4.92 -5.48
N ASP A 74 13.11 -4.56 -6.20
CA ASP A 74 14.44 -4.36 -5.61
C ASP A 74 14.39 -3.24 -4.55
N GLU A 75 13.71 -2.11 -4.83
CA GLU A 75 13.57 -1.01 -3.87
C GLU A 75 12.67 -1.35 -2.69
N TRP A 76 11.60 -2.13 -2.92
CA TRP A 76 10.73 -2.62 -1.86
C TRP A 76 11.51 -3.43 -0.83
N CYS A 77 12.37 -4.36 -1.29
CA CYS A 77 13.22 -5.16 -0.41
C CYS A 77 14.25 -4.35 0.39
N ASN A 78 14.56 -3.12 -0.04
CA ASN A 78 15.50 -2.22 0.65
C ASN A 78 14.80 -1.28 1.64
N ILE A 79 13.49 -1.38 1.84
CA ILE A 79 12.78 -0.59 2.85
C ILE A 79 13.08 -1.19 4.24
N PRO A 80 13.69 -0.43 5.17
CA PRO A 80 13.91 -0.90 6.54
C PRO A 80 12.61 -1.37 7.19
N GLN A 81 12.68 -2.45 7.96
CA GLN A 81 11.52 -3.05 8.64
C GLN A 81 11.49 -2.72 10.15
N ASP A 82 12.39 -1.84 10.59
CA ASP A 82 12.62 -1.46 12.00
C ASP A 82 11.57 -0.47 12.53
#